data_AF-A0A2P6PRJ5-F1
#
_entry.id   AF-A0A2P6PRJ5-F1
#
_cell.length_a   1.000
_cell.length_b   1.000
_cell.length_c   1.000
_cell.angle_alpha   90.00
_cell.angle_beta   90.00
_cell.angle_gamma   90.00
#
_symmetry.space_group_name_H-M   'P 1'
#
loop_
_entity.id
_entity.type
_entity.pdbx_description
1 polymer ?
#
loop_
_entity_poly.entity_id
_entity_poly.type
_entity_poly.pdbx_seq_one_letter_code
_entity_poly.pdbx_strand_id
1 'polypeptide(L)'
;MGAAYGTSKSGVDMASMGVMRPELVMKSIIPTIMVVVLGIYSLIIVVIISTEMNPKAKSYYLFDGYAQLCSSLDCGLAGLSAVDILPSLL
;
A
#
# COMPACT_ATOMS: atom_id res chain seq x y z
N MET A 1 -7.31 -0.79 -2.38
CA MET A 1 -8.23 -1.09 -1.26
C MET A 1 -7.55 -1.08 0.10
N GLY A 2 -6.45 -1.81 0.31
CA GLY A 2 -5.74 -1.84 1.60
C GLY A 2 -5.40 -0.46 2.18
N ALA A 3 -4.87 0.46 1.35
CA ALA A 3 -4.53 1.81 1.80
C ALA A 3 -5.75 2.64 2.25
N ALA A 4 -6.86 2.56 1.51
CA ALA A 4 -8.10 3.26 1.87
C ALA A 4 -8.72 2.67 3.16
N TYR A 5 -8.65 1.35 3.32
CA TYR A 5 -9.14 0.68 4.52
C TYR A 5 -8.32 1.05 5.77
N GLY A 6 -6.98 0.97 5.67
CA GLY A 6 -6.08 1.36 6.76
C GLY A 6 -6.27 2.81 7.19
N THR A 7 -6.40 3.74 6.24
CA THR A 7 -6.66 5.16 6.51
C THR A 7 -8.06 5.40 7.10
N SER A 8 -9.08 4.66 6.67
CA SER A 8 -10.43 4.80 7.24
C SER A 8 -10.47 4.34 8.69
N LYS A 9 -9.77 3.24 9.02
CA LYS A 9 -9.67 2.71 10.38
C LYS A 9 -8.89 3.66 11.29
N SER A 10 -7.72 4.15 10.85
CA SER A 10 -6.92 5.10 11.63
C SER A 10 -7.57 6.48 11.76
N GLY A 11 -8.33 6.93 10.76
CA GLY A 11 -9.03 8.21 10.78
C GLY A 11 -10.16 8.28 11.81
N VAL A 12 -10.93 7.21 11.99
CA VAL A 12 -11.97 7.14 13.03
C VAL A 12 -11.35 7.18 14.43
N ASP A 13 -10.22 6.47 14.61
CA ASP A 13 -9.47 6.48 15.86
C ASP A 13 -8.86 7.86 16.17
N MET A 14 -8.31 8.53 15.15
CA MET A 14 -7.81 9.90 15.27
C MET A 14 -8.90 10.89 15.68
N ALA A 15 -10.10 10.78 15.10
CA ALA A 15 -11.22 11.65 15.44
C ALA A 15 -11.69 11.45 16.89
N SER A 16 -11.73 10.20 17.37
CA SER A 16 -12.07 9.89 18.77
C SER A 16 -11.00 10.38 19.76
N MET A 17 -9.72 10.17 19.43
CA MET A 17 -8.58 10.57 20.26
C MET A 17 -8.41 12.10 20.33
N GLY A 18 -8.75 12.83 19.26
CA GLY A 18 -8.67 14.28 19.20
C GLY A 18 -9.60 15.00 20.18
N VAL A 19 -10.72 14.38 20.57
CA VAL A 19 -11.69 14.95 21.52
C VAL A 19 -11.38 14.52 22.96
N MET A 20 -10.91 13.28 23.16
CA MET A 20 -10.65 12.72 24.50
C MET A 20 -9.30 13.15 25.07
N ARG A 21 -8.21 13.10 24.28
CA ARG A 21 -6.84 13.42 24.72
C ARG A 21 -5.99 13.94 23.55
N PRO A 22 -5.96 15.26 23.31
CA PRO A 22 -5.27 15.84 22.16
C PRO A 22 -3.74 15.64 22.16
N GLU A 23 -3.14 15.40 23.33
CA GLU A 23 -1.70 15.11 23.47
C GLU A 23 -1.27 13.82 22.76
N LEU A 24 -2.17 12.87 22.56
CA LEU A 24 -1.89 11.58 21.92
C LEU A 24 -2.11 11.59 20.40
N VAL A 25 -2.62 12.69 19.82
CA VAL A 25 -2.94 12.81 18.39
C VAL A 25 -1.69 12.73 17.51
N MET A 26 -0.55 13.25 17.98
CA MET A 26 0.71 13.14 17.22
C MET A 26 1.14 11.68 17.03
N LYS A 27 0.81 10.79 17.97
CA LYS A 27 1.20 9.38 17.91
C LYS A 27 0.25 8.54 17.05
N SER A 28 -1.02 8.94 16.91
CA SER A 28 -1.99 8.29 16.03
C SER A 28 -1.83 8.64 14.54
N ILE A 29 -1.06 9.69 14.21
CA ILE A 29 -0.70 10.02 12.82
C ILE A 29 0.29 9.02 12.20
N ILE A 30 1.18 8.45 13.02
CA ILE A 30 2.25 7.54 12.57
C ILE A 30 1.69 6.33 11.77
N PRO A 31 0.65 5.60 12.22
CA PRO A 31 0.08 4.50 11.45
C PRO A 31 -0.57 4.94 10.13
N THR A 32 -1.17 6.15 10.08
CA THR A 32 -1.74 6.69 8.84
C THR A 32 -0.65 6.88 7.78
N ILE A 33 0.53 7.38 8.18
CA ILE A 33 1.65 7.58 7.24
C ILE A 33 2.18 6.22 6.75
N MET A 34 2.30 5.23 7.63
CA MET A 34 2.80 3.89 7.25
C MET A 34 1.96 3.21 6.16
N VAL A 35 0.64 3.38 6.19
CA VAL A 35 -0.27 2.86 5.16
C VAL A 35 -0.10 3.59 3.82
N VAL A 36 0.16 4.90 3.84
CA VAL A 36 0.39 5.71 2.63
C VAL A 36 1.67 5.29 1.91
N VAL A 37 2.75 5.03 2.65
CA VAL A 37 4.03 4.64 2.07
C VAL A 37 3.91 3.25 1.39
N LEU A 38 3.18 2.30 1.99
CA LEU A 38 2.89 1.00 1.35
C LEU A 38 2.16 1.14 0.00
N GLY A 39 1.26 2.12 -0.12
CA GLY A 39 0.52 2.39 -1.35
C GLY A 39 1.40 2.91 -2.49
N ILE A 40 2.31 3.84 -2.20
CA ILE A 40 3.22 4.40 -3.22
C ILE A 40 4.24 3.36 -3.72
N TYR A 41 4.69 2.42 -2.88
CA TYR A 41 5.61 1.37 -3.32
C TYR A 41 5.00 0.50 -4.42
N SER A 42 3.72 0.14 -4.27
CA SER A 42 3.00 -0.64 -5.28
C SER A 42 2.84 0.13 -6.59
N LEU A 43 2.60 1.44 -6.51
CA LEU A 43 2.46 2.31 -7.68
C LEU A 43 3.78 2.44 -8.47
N ILE A 44 4.90 2.57 -7.77
CA ILE A 44 6.24 2.68 -8.38
C ILE A 44 6.57 1.42 -9.17
N ILE A 45 6.30 0.24 -8.62
CA ILE A 45 6.56 -1.05 -9.28
C ILE A 45 5.75 -1.19 -10.58
N VAL A 46 4.48 -0.79 -10.57
CA VAL A 46 3.61 -0.79 -11.77
C VAL A 46 4.12 0.17 -12.84
N VAL A 47 4.62 1.34 -12.46
CA VAL A 47 5.19 2.32 -13.40
C VAL A 47 6.47 1.77 -14.03
N ILE A 48 7.38 1.19 -13.25
CA ILE A 48 8.62 0.61 -13.77
C ILE A 48 8.30 -0.47 -14.81
N ILE A 49 7.40 -1.40 -14.47
CA ILE A 49 6.92 -2.43 -15.37
C ILE A 49 6.38 -1.82 -16.67
N SER A 50 5.51 -0.81 -16.57
CA SER A 50 4.91 -0.12 -17.73
C SER A 50 5.96 0.56 -18.62
N THR A 51 7.05 1.08 -18.05
CA THR A 51 8.13 1.71 -18.82
C THR A 51 9.03 0.69 -19.53
N GLU A 52 9.15 -0.52 -18.98
CA GLU A 52 9.90 -1.62 -19.59
C GLU A 52 9.10 -2.37 -20.67
N MET A 53 7.77 -2.18 -20.74
CA MET A 53 6.91 -2.69 -21.81
C MET A 53 7.17 -1.97 -23.14
N ASN A 54 8.34 -2.18 -23.75
CA ASN A 54 8.71 -1.60 -25.03
C ASN A 54 8.50 -2.62 -26.17
N PRO A 55 7.38 -2.54 -26.92
CA PRO A 55 7.04 -3.53 -27.96
C PRO A 55 7.95 -3.46 -29.20
N LYS A 56 8.90 -2.51 -29.25
CA LYS A 56 9.78 -2.30 -30.41
C LYS A 56 11.16 -2.96 -30.31
N ALA A 57 11.58 -3.43 -29.12
CA ALA A 57 12.96 -3.89 -28.90
C ALA A 57 13.08 -5.33 -28.37
N LYS A 58 12.02 -5.92 -27.80
CA LYS A 58 12.05 -7.26 -27.19
C LYS A 58 10.79 -8.05 -27.56
N SER A 59 10.94 -9.32 -27.95
CA SER A 59 9.79 -10.21 -28.15
C SER A 59 9.09 -10.41 -26.81
N TYR A 60 7.93 -9.77 -26.65
CA TYR A 60 7.07 -9.95 -25.49
C TYR A 60 6.49 -11.37 -25.52
N TYR A 61 7.05 -12.27 -24.71
CA TYR A 61 6.49 -13.60 -24.54
C TYR A 61 5.25 -13.53 -23.63
N LEU A 62 4.23 -14.33 -23.94
CA LEU A 62 3.03 -14.51 -23.08
C LEU A 62 3.41 -14.87 -21.63
N PHE A 63 4.55 -15.53 -21.44
CA PHE A 63 5.10 -15.87 -20.13
C PHE A 63 5.49 -14.65 -19.30
N ASP A 64 6.08 -13.62 -19.92
CA ASP A 64 6.52 -12.39 -19.23
C ASP A 64 5.30 -11.57 -18.75
N GLY A 65 4.23 -11.56 -19.55
CA GLY A 65 2.96 -10.94 -19.18
C GLY A 65 2.28 -11.63 -17.98
N TYR A 66 2.26 -12.97 -17.95
CA TYR A 66 1.75 -13.71 -16.80
C TYR A 66 2.62 -13.51 -15.54
N ALA A 67 3.95 -13.44 -15.68
CA ALA A 67 4.85 -13.19 -14.57
C ALA A 67 4.62 -11.81 -13.93
N GLN A 68 4.44 -10.75 -14.72
CA GLN A 68 4.13 -9.40 -14.23
C GLN A 68 2.75 -9.30 -13.57
N LEU A 69 1.76 -10.06 -14.08
CA LEU A 69 0.42 -10.12 -13.48
C LEU A 69 0.47 -10.81 -12.11
N CYS A 70 1.15 -11.95 -12.02
CA CYS A 70 1.30 -12.70 -10.77
C CYS A 70 2.07 -11.91 -9.71
N SER A 71 3.18 -11.25 -10.05
CA SER A 71 3.97 -10.47 -9.08
C SER A 71 3.18 -9.30 -8.50
N SER A 72 2.37 -8.64 -9.34
CA SER A 72 1.53 -7.51 -8.92
C SER A 72 0.35 -7.95 -8.04
N LEU A 73 -0.20 -9.15 -8.28
CA LEU A 73 -1.28 -9.72 -7.48
C LEU A 73 -0.80 -10.15 -6.08
N ASP A 74 0.34 -10.84 -6.01
CA ASP A 74 0.94 -11.30 -4.75
C ASP A 74 1.29 -10.13 -3.83
N CYS A 75 2.00 -9.12 -4.35
CA CYS A 75 2.35 -7.92 -3.60
C CYS A 75 1.10 -7.12 -3.17
N GLY A 76 0.07 -7.05 -4.02
CA GLY A 76 -1.20 -6.39 -3.72
C GLY A 76 -1.98 -7.07 -2.58
N LEU A 77 -1.98 -8.40 -2.52
CA LEU A 77 -2.58 -9.16 -1.40
C LEU A 77 -1.75 -9.03 -0.12
N ALA A 78 -0.42 -9.08 -0.22
CA ALA A 78 0.48 -8.88 0.92
C ALA A 78 0.33 -7.48 1.54
N GLY A 79 0.09 -6.45 0.72
CA GLY A 79 -0.21 -5.10 1.19
C GLY A 79 -1.54 -4.99 1.95
N LEU A 80 -2.49 -5.89 1.70
CA LEU A 80 -3.77 -5.96 2.39
C LEU A 80 -3.62 -6.63 3.77
N SER A 81 -2.89 -7.74 3.87
CA SER A 81 -2.59 -8.39 5.15
C SER A 81 -1.67 -7.55 6.04
N ALA A 82 -0.74 -6.79 5.44
CA ALA A 82 0.13 -5.88 6.19
C ALA A 82 -0.65 -4.78 6.94
N VAL A 83 -1.79 -4.32 6.40
CA VAL A 83 -2.61 -3.28 7.04
C VAL A 83 -3.20 -3.74 8.37
N ASP A 84 -3.48 -5.03 8.54
CA ASP A 84 -4.02 -5.58 9.80
C ASP A 84 -2.93 -5.87 10.84
N ILE A 85 -1.70 -6.20 10.42
CA ILE A 85 -0.57 -6.49 11.32
C ILE A 85 0.10 -5.21 11.85
N LEU A 86 0.12 -4.14 11.06
CA LEU A 86 0.78 -2.86 11.38
C LEU A 86 0.47 -2.27 12.77
N PRO A 87 -0.79 -2.26 13.27
CA PRO A 87 -1.11 -1.72 14.59
C PRO A 87 -0.63 -2.59 15.76
N SER A 88 -0.18 -3.82 15.52
CA SER A 88 0.33 -4.71 16.58
C SER A 88 1.84 -4.52 16.85
N LEU A 89 2.54 -3.78 15.98
CA LEU A 89 3.99 -3.62 16.00
C LEU A 89 4.44 -2.26 16.58
N LEU A 90 3.50 -1.38 16.96
CA LEU A 90 3.71 -0.01 17.42
C LEU A 90 3.04 0.22 18.78
#